data_AF-A0A3B0U6H5-F1
#
_entry.id   AF-A0A3B0U6H5-F1
#
_cell.length_a   1.000
_cell.length_b   1.000
_cell.length_c   1.000
_cell.angle_alpha   90.00
_cell.angle_beta   90.00
_cell.angle_gamma   90.00
#
_symmetry.space_group_name_H-M   'P 1'
#
loop_
_entity.id
_entity.type
_entity.pdbx_description
1 polymer ?
#
loop_
_entity_poly.entity_id
_entity_poly.type
_entity_poly.pdbx_seq_one_letter_code
_entity_poly.pdbx_strand_id
1 'polypeptide(L)'
;TRTDSPSNTTKKVKITKAAKIKTETRKLSFGEKRELEQVEEEIKSLGKQKNNISNSLNKSDQNFEELANWGKELKSIESTLSKLEDRWLELSDGI
;
A
#
# COMPACT_ATOMS: atom_id res chain seq x y z
N THR A 1 14.91 34.16 55.25
CA THR A 1 14.97 33.97 53.78
C THR A 1 13.61 33.55 53.26
N ARG A 2 13.26 34.01 52.05
CA ARG A 2 12.03 33.75 51.26
C ARG A 2 10.86 34.70 51.59
N THR A 3 10.73 35.87 50.96
CA THR A 3 10.29 36.18 49.58
C THR A 3 8.92 35.62 49.21
N ASP A 4 8.02 36.58 49.05
CA ASP A 4 6.69 36.67 48.44
C ASP A 4 6.20 35.58 47.48
N SER A 5 4.88 35.35 47.53
CA SER A 5 4.06 35.11 46.34
C SER A 5 2.57 35.34 46.65
N PRO A 6 1.94 36.37 46.06
CA PRO A 6 0.50 36.41 45.90
C PRO A 6 0.10 36.15 44.43
N SER A 7 -0.78 35.16 44.26
CA SER A 7 -2.05 35.21 43.51
C SER A 7 -2.12 35.77 42.07
N ASN A 8 -2.51 34.86 41.17
CA ASN A 8 -3.67 34.95 40.26
C ASN A 8 -3.46 35.22 38.75
N THR A 9 -4.25 34.43 38.00
CA THR A 9 -4.79 34.67 36.65
C THR A 9 -3.98 34.14 35.48
N THR A 10 -4.34 32.97 34.95
CA THR A 10 -4.97 32.90 33.61
C THR A 10 -5.68 31.56 33.36
N LYS A 11 -7.01 31.63 33.22
CA LYS A 11 -7.83 30.65 32.51
C LYS A 11 -7.38 30.59 31.04
N LYS A 12 -7.19 29.38 30.48
CA LYS A 12 -7.92 28.88 29.30
C LYS A 12 -7.32 27.57 28.81
N VAL A 13 -8.08 26.50 29.07
CA VAL A 13 -8.17 25.31 28.25
C VAL A 13 -8.25 25.70 26.77
N LYS A 14 -7.22 25.35 26.00
CA LYS A 14 -7.28 25.23 24.53
C LYS A 14 -6.90 23.81 24.16
N ILE A 15 -7.86 22.92 24.37
CA ILE A 15 -8.06 21.74 23.51
C ILE A 15 -8.30 22.27 22.10
N THR A 16 -7.96 21.46 21.09
CA THR A 16 -7.96 21.70 19.63
C THR A 16 -6.62 22.14 19.03
N LYS A 17 -5.64 21.23 19.04
CA LYS A 17 -4.80 21.01 17.86
C LYS A 17 -5.55 20.03 16.95
N ALA A 18 -6.74 20.47 16.52
CA ALA A 18 -7.45 19.84 15.43
C ALA A 18 -6.52 19.87 14.22
N ALA A 19 -6.26 18.68 13.69
CA ALA A 19 -6.19 18.39 12.27
C ALA A 19 -6.05 19.65 11.41
N LYS A 20 -4.83 20.21 11.35
CA LYS A 20 -4.50 21.14 10.28
C LYS A 20 -4.34 20.26 9.06
N ILE A 21 -5.47 20.08 8.38
CA ILE A 21 -5.63 19.64 7.00
C ILE A 21 -4.55 20.35 6.20
N LYS A 22 -3.42 19.66 6.03
CA LYS A 22 -2.47 19.93 4.97
C LYS A 22 -2.82 18.92 3.90
N THR A 23 -3.79 19.29 3.07
CA THR A 23 -3.76 19.00 1.64
C THR A 23 -2.54 19.71 1.03
N GLU A 24 -1.36 19.44 1.59
CA GLU A 24 -0.11 19.61 0.87
C GLU A 24 -0.04 18.34 0.04
N THR A 25 -0.22 18.48 -1.27
CA THR A 25 0.11 17.46 -2.27
C THR A 25 1.40 16.79 -1.84
N ARG A 26 1.29 15.61 -1.22
CA ARG A 26 2.38 15.02 -0.45
C ARG A 26 3.32 14.38 -1.45
N LYS A 27 4.17 15.20 -2.08
CA LYS A 27 5.16 14.75 -3.06
C LYS A 27 5.86 13.51 -2.53
N LEU A 28 5.72 12.39 -3.25
CA LEU A 28 6.39 11.15 -2.90
C LEU A 28 7.88 11.41 -2.69
N SER A 29 8.40 10.90 -1.58
CA SER A 29 9.82 10.82 -1.32
C SER A 29 10.51 9.96 -2.38
N PHE A 30 11.84 10.08 -2.51
CA PHE A 30 12.63 9.25 -3.41
C PHE A 30 12.41 7.74 -3.17
N GLY A 31 12.21 7.34 -1.91
CA GLY A 31 11.92 5.96 -1.53
C GLY A 31 10.56 5.50 -2.05
N GLU A 32 9.51 6.31 -1.84
CA GLU A 32 8.15 6.00 -2.29
C GLU A 32 8.05 5.97 -3.83
N LYS A 33 8.78 6.84 -4.53
CA LYS A 33 8.86 6.80 -6.01
C LYS A 33 9.45 5.48 -6.51
N ARG A 34 10.56 5.04 -5.89
CA ARG A 34 11.19 3.76 -6.23
C ARG A 34 10.30 2.57 -5.89
N GLU A 35 9.58 2.65 -4.77
CA GLU A 35 8.60 1.63 -4.38
C GLU A 35 7.47 1.54 -5.39
N LEU A 36 6.92 2.67 -5.84
CA LEU A 36 5.89 2.70 -6.88
C LEU A 36 6.37 2.04 -8.17
N GLU A 37 7.58 2.37 -8.65
CA GLU A 37 8.18 1.74 -9.83
C GLU A 37 8.33 0.22 -9.67
N GLN A 38 8.73 -0.25 -8.48
CA GLN A 38 8.83 -1.68 -8.20
C GLN A 38 7.46 -2.36 -8.18
N VAL A 39 6.48 -1.74 -7.53
CA VAL A 39 5.10 -2.22 -7.47
C VAL A 39 4.51 -2.33 -8.89
N GLU A 40 4.73 -1.34 -9.74
CA GLU A 40 4.25 -1.36 -11.14
C GLU A 40 4.89 -2.50 -11.97
N GLU A 41 6.20 -2.68 -11.87
CA GLU A 41 6.89 -3.78 -12.54
C GLU A 41 6.46 -5.15 -11.99
N GLU A 42 6.23 -5.25 -10.68
CA GLU A 42 5.76 -6.49 -10.07
C GLU A 42 4.33 -6.84 -10.47
N ILE A 43 3.42 -5.86 -10.49
CA ILE A 43 2.04 -6.04 -11.01
C ILE A 43 2.08 -6.53 -12.46
N LYS A 44 2.90 -5.91 -13.30
CA LYS A 44 3.06 -6.31 -14.72
C LYS A 44 3.65 -7.70 -14.87
N SER A 45 4.64 -8.06 -14.05
CA SER A 45 5.25 -9.40 -14.02
C SER A 45 4.24 -10.47 -13.60
N LEU A 46 3.53 -10.24 -12.50
CA LEU A 46 2.50 -11.14 -11.98
C LEU A 46 1.33 -11.27 -12.96
N GLY A 47 0.92 -10.20 -13.63
CA GLY A 47 -0.09 -10.24 -14.69
C GLY A 47 0.34 -11.12 -15.88
N LYS A 48 1.62 -11.06 -16.28
CA LYS A 48 2.17 -11.97 -17.30
C LYS A 48 2.18 -13.42 -16.82
N GLN A 49 2.59 -13.67 -15.58
CA GLN A 49 2.58 -15.03 -15.00
C GLN A 49 1.16 -15.60 -14.94
N LYS A 50 0.18 -14.81 -14.50
CA LYS A 50 -1.24 -15.16 -14.51
C LYS A 50 -1.71 -15.58 -15.91
N ASN A 51 -1.37 -14.79 -16.94
CA ASN A 51 -1.71 -15.10 -18.32
C ASN A 51 -1.01 -16.36 -18.83
N ASN A 52 0.26 -16.57 -18.48
CA ASN A 52 0.98 -17.79 -18.85
C ASN A 52 0.37 -19.04 -18.23
N ILE A 53 0.00 -18.98 -16.95
CA ILE A 53 -0.71 -20.08 -16.27
C ILE A 53 -2.08 -20.31 -16.92
N SER A 54 -2.83 -19.24 -17.20
CA SER A 54 -4.14 -19.33 -17.87
C SER A 54 -4.02 -19.96 -19.27
N ASN A 55 -3.00 -19.59 -20.04
CA ASN A 55 -2.73 -20.19 -21.34
C ASN A 55 -2.32 -21.66 -21.23
N SER A 56 -1.61 -22.02 -20.15
CA SER A 56 -1.18 -23.40 -19.91
C SER A 56 -2.35 -24.28 -19.45
N LEU A 57 -3.28 -23.74 -18.66
CA LEU A 57 -4.55 -24.37 -18.28
C LEU A 57 -5.46 -24.68 -19.48
N ASN A 58 -5.40 -23.87 -20.55
CA ASN A 58 -6.18 -24.11 -21.77
C ASN A 58 -5.58 -25.21 -22.67
N LYS A 59 -4.40 -25.76 -22.34
CA LYS A 59 -3.81 -26.87 -23.08
C LYS A 59 -4.38 -28.19 -22.57
N SER A 60 -4.79 -29.06 -23.49
CA SER A 60 -5.49 -30.33 -23.19
C SER A 60 -4.59 -31.47 -22.67
N ASP A 61 -3.32 -31.19 -22.38
CA ASP A 61 -2.27 -32.21 -22.17
C ASP A 61 -1.70 -32.20 -20.74
N GLN A 62 -2.43 -31.62 -19.79
CA GLN A 62 -1.92 -31.30 -18.45
C GLN A 62 -2.42 -32.29 -17.41
N ASN A 63 -1.52 -32.73 -16.53
CA ASN A 63 -1.85 -33.71 -15.51
C ASN A 63 -2.59 -33.07 -14.32
N PHE A 64 -3.38 -33.87 -13.58
CA PHE A 64 -4.18 -33.39 -12.45
C PHE A 64 -3.35 -32.62 -11.39
N GLU A 65 -2.12 -33.07 -11.14
CA GLU A 65 -1.21 -32.42 -10.19
C GLU A 65 -0.77 -31.03 -10.67
N GLU A 66 -0.46 -30.88 -11.96
CA GLU A 66 -0.09 -29.61 -12.58
C GLU A 66 -1.26 -28.62 -12.54
N LEU A 67 -2.47 -29.09 -12.87
CA LEU A 67 -3.71 -28.31 -12.76
C LEU A 67 -3.94 -27.81 -11.32
N ALA A 68 -3.74 -28.68 -10.33
CA ALA A 68 -3.89 -28.32 -8.93
C ALA A 68 -2.82 -27.31 -8.46
N ASN A 69 -1.57 -27.46 -8.91
CA ASN A 69 -0.50 -26.53 -8.59
C ASN A 69 -0.75 -25.15 -9.22
N TRP A 70 -1.13 -25.10 -10.50
CA TRP A 70 -1.49 -23.86 -11.17
C TRP A 70 -2.69 -23.16 -10.55
N GLY A 71 -3.70 -23.90 -10.08
CA GLY A 71 -4.81 -23.30 -9.32
C GLY A 71 -4.34 -22.60 -8.03
N LYS A 72 -3.39 -23.22 -7.31
CA LYS A 72 -2.80 -22.61 -6.11
C LYS A 72 -1.95 -21.39 -6.46
N GLU A 73 -1.12 -21.49 -7.49
CA GLU A 73 -0.28 -20.38 -7.97
C GLU A 73 -1.13 -19.21 -8.44
N LEU A 74 -2.18 -19.46 -9.22
CA LEU A 74 -3.09 -18.42 -9.70
C LEU A 74 -3.73 -17.66 -8.54
N LYS A 75 -4.21 -18.38 -7.51
CA LYS A 75 -4.78 -17.78 -6.30
C LYS A 75 -3.75 -16.98 -5.52
N SER A 76 -2.51 -17.45 -5.44
CA SER A 76 -1.40 -16.74 -4.79
C SER A 76 -1.06 -15.45 -5.54
N ILE A 77 -0.98 -15.52 -6.87
CA ILE A 77 -0.73 -14.38 -7.75
C ILE A 77 -1.85 -13.36 -7.61
N GLU A 78 -3.12 -13.76 -7.63
CA GLU A 78 -4.26 -12.86 -7.45
C GLU A 78 -4.26 -12.18 -6.07
N SER A 79 -3.95 -12.92 -4.99
CA SER A 79 -3.82 -12.32 -3.66
C SER A 79 -2.67 -11.32 -3.59
N THR A 80 -1.57 -11.58 -4.30
CA THR A 80 -0.40 -10.69 -4.32
C THR A 80 -0.67 -9.46 -5.15
N LEU A 81 -1.29 -9.62 -6.32
CA LEU A 81 -1.74 -8.52 -7.17
C LEU A 81 -2.65 -7.56 -6.42
N SER A 82 -3.69 -8.06 -5.74
CA SER A 82 -4.59 -7.21 -4.95
C SER A 82 -3.85 -6.38 -3.89
N LYS A 83 -2.88 -6.98 -3.18
CA LYS A 83 -2.07 -6.24 -2.18
C LYS A 83 -1.17 -5.18 -2.82
N LEU A 84 -0.59 -5.50 -3.98
CA LEU A 84 0.24 -4.56 -4.73
C LEU A 84 -0.59 -3.43 -5.33
N GLU A 85 -1.80 -3.71 -5.80
CA GLU A 85 -2.76 -2.73 -6.29
C GLU A 85 -3.21 -1.78 -5.17
N ASP A 86 -3.53 -2.31 -3.99
CA ASP A 86 -3.83 -1.51 -2.79
C ASP A 86 -2.65 -0.59 -2.44
N ARG A 87 -1.42 -1.13 -2.45
CA ARG A 87 -0.21 -0.36 -2.17
C ARG A 87 0.08 0.69 -3.25
N TRP A 88 -0.13 0.35 -4.52
CA TRP A 88 0.00 1.29 -5.63
C TRP A 88 -1.00 2.44 -5.49
N LEU A 89 -2.23 2.16 -5.06
CA LEU A 89 -3.26 3.18 -4.81
C LEU A 89 -2.85 4.11 -3.65
N GLU A 90 -2.37 3.55 -2.54
CA GLU A 90 -1.83 4.35 -1.42
C GLU A 90 -0.67 5.26 -1.84
N LEU A 91 0.23 4.75 -2.69
CA LEU A 91 1.38 5.51 -3.17
C LEU A 91 0.98 6.53 -4.24
N SER A 92 0.02 6.21 -5.11
CA SER A 92 -0.41 7.09 -6.22
C SER A 92 -1.30 8.24 -5.76
N ASP A 93 -2.07 8.07 -4.68
CA ASP A 93 -2.84 9.17 -4.04
C ASP A 93 -1.94 10.31 -3.53
N GLY A 94 -0.65 10.06 -3.33
CA GLY A 94 0.34 11.08 -2.96
C GLY A 94 0.93 11.86 -4.13
N ILE A 95 0.68 11.45 -5.38
CA ILE A 95 1.25 12.05 -6.59
C ILE A 95 0.56 13.37 -6.93
#